data_AF-A0A4S2KI36-F1
#
_entry.id   AF-A0A4S2KI36-F1
#
_cell.length_a   1.000
_cell.length_b   1.000
_cell.length_c   1.000
_cell.angle_alpha   90.00
_cell.angle_beta   90.00
_cell.angle_gamma   90.00
#
_symmetry.space_group_name_H-M   'P 1'
#
loop_
_entity.id
_entity.type
_entity.pdbx_description
1 polymer ?
#
loop_
_entity_poly.entity_id
_entity_poly.type
_entity_poly.pdbx_seq_one_letter_code
_entity_poly.pdbx_strand_id
1 'polypeptide(L)'
;MKMRHRYFFVSTNSIIFYAQLRTSSPCNEKRKSESYVEGNGASNPPPNYENVDLSFSYVSKDCTGLRHMGAYALLHQNLWGANYICRHQLFSPAINELITLTNNTLKQIQFKFTCYRSNKTFDAIIIEQLWYQCYYALVKHYNFPVLIGFLSVGNLPYVMDSVGNPDDPNFNPDMSYPFTDRMTINERIVNIFYTTYTRLYYRYWHLPKAQRMANELTPGTSVYDIDKNFSLVILGNNHVFGYPKPLLPHVIEVHSLHISENPGSLPEDIGEFLDNAQDGAIYFSLGSNLQTDQLPAGPLTALCNALGSLKQRVLWKHDGNTAIHPPNIKFVKWVPQQAVLGKAAQG
;
A
#
# COMPACT_ATOMS: atom_id res chain seq x y z
N MET A 1 19.72 32.06 2.32
CA MET A 1 18.46 31.73 3.02
C MET A 1 18.00 30.36 2.51
N LYS A 2 18.27 29.26 3.23
CA LYS A 2 17.83 27.91 2.81
C LYS A 2 16.31 27.84 3.02
N MET A 3 15.52 27.86 1.95
CA MET A 3 14.09 27.54 2.03
C MET A 3 13.96 26.10 2.54
N ARG A 4 13.35 25.92 3.72
CA ARG A 4 13.09 24.61 4.31
C ARG A 4 11.73 24.14 3.80
N HIS A 5 11.73 23.25 2.82
CA HIS A 5 10.51 22.66 2.31
C HIS A 5 9.94 21.63 3.29
N ARG A 6 8.62 21.62 3.50
CA ARG A 6 7.89 20.64 4.32
C ARG A 6 6.92 19.84 3.46
N TYR A 7 7.01 18.53 3.58
CA TYR A 7 6.19 17.57 2.85
C TYR A 7 5.34 16.77 3.82
N PHE A 8 4.10 16.50 3.43
CA PHE A 8 3.22 15.59 4.16
C PHE A 8 2.81 14.43 3.26
N PHE A 9 3.05 13.21 3.69
CA PHE A 9 2.79 12.00 2.92
C PHE A 9 1.68 11.20 3.60
N VAL A 10 0.56 11.03 2.91
CA VAL A 10 -0.53 10.14 3.29
C VAL A 10 -0.56 9.00 2.30
N SER A 11 0.23 7.98 2.56
CA SER A 11 -0.02 6.66 1.99
C SER A 11 -0.59 5.81 3.08
N THR A 12 -1.68 5.12 2.76
CA THR A 12 -1.87 3.85 3.42
C THR A 12 -0.86 2.91 2.79
N ASN A 13 -0.16 2.08 3.54
CA ASN A 13 0.65 1.03 2.92
C ASN A 13 -0.25 -0.10 2.41
N SER A 14 -1.43 0.20 1.86
CA SER A 14 -2.45 -0.80 1.57
C SER A 14 -2.06 -1.74 0.44
N ILE A 15 -0.98 -1.45 -0.29
CA ILE A 15 -0.42 -2.37 -1.28
C ILE A 15 1.07 -2.70 -1.05
N ILE A 16 1.82 -1.88 -0.30
CA ILE A 16 3.26 -2.14 -0.05
C ILE A 16 3.54 -2.69 1.36
N PHE A 17 2.66 -2.50 2.36
CA PHE A 17 2.83 -3.09 3.70
C PHE A 17 1.48 -3.43 4.37
N TYR A 18 0.78 -4.44 3.87
CA TYR A 18 -0.06 -5.31 4.72
C TYR A 18 0.83 -6.24 5.60
N ALA A 19 2.03 -5.78 5.96
CA ALA A 19 3.22 -6.61 6.13
C ALA A 19 4.02 -6.31 7.41
N GLN A 20 3.38 -6.32 8.57
CA GLN A 20 4.11 -6.61 9.82
C GLN A 20 3.12 -6.94 10.95
N LEU A 21 2.78 -8.21 11.10
CA LEU A 21 2.11 -8.74 12.29
C LEU A 21 3.04 -9.78 12.90
N ARG A 22 3.50 -9.56 14.14
CA ARG A 22 4.08 -10.62 14.97
C ARG A 22 3.04 -11.13 15.95
N THR A 23 2.67 -12.39 15.70
CA THR A 23 2.44 -13.50 16.64
C THR A 23 1.77 -13.25 17.98
N SER A 24 0.61 -13.88 18.13
CA SER A 24 -0.03 -14.24 19.39
C SER A 24 0.84 -15.09 20.31
N SER A 25 0.85 -14.76 21.59
CA SER A 25 0.91 -15.69 22.73
C SER A 25 0.27 -14.99 23.96
N PRO A 26 -0.26 -15.74 24.95
CA PRO A 26 -1.52 -15.40 25.63
C PRO A 26 -1.41 -14.33 26.72
N CYS A 27 -2.59 -13.83 27.07
CA CYS A 27 -2.93 -12.89 28.15
C CYS A 27 -1.96 -12.76 29.33
N ASN A 28 -1.86 -11.51 29.79
CA ASN A 28 -1.29 -10.99 31.03
C ASN A 28 0.23 -10.87 31.10
N GLU A 29 0.76 -9.74 30.61
CA GLU A 29 1.79 -9.01 31.36
C GLU A 29 1.88 -7.54 30.94
N LYS A 30 2.23 -6.69 31.90
CA LYS A 30 2.22 -5.22 31.80
C LYS A 30 3.11 -4.77 30.63
N ARG A 31 2.52 -4.05 29.67
CA ARG A 31 3.22 -3.34 28.58
C ARG A 31 4.33 -2.44 29.13
N LYS A 32 5.58 -2.88 29.05
CA LYS A 32 6.74 -2.01 29.00
C LYS A 32 7.10 -1.77 27.53
N SER A 33 7.41 -0.52 27.23
CA SER A 33 7.88 -0.04 25.94
C SER A 33 9.18 -0.74 25.56
N GLU A 34 9.10 -1.76 24.71
CA GLU A 34 10.25 -2.34 24.04
C GLU A 34 10.21 -1.92 22.57
N SER A 35 11.30 -1.27 22.18
CA SER A 35 11.57 -0.63 20.91
C SER A 35 11.38 -1.57 19.73
N TYR A 36 10.31 -1.36 18.98
CA TYR A 36 10.10 -1.92 17.66
C TYR A 36 11.02 -1.20 16.68
N VAL A 37 12.05 -1.90 16.18
CA VAL A 37 12.92 -1.37 15.14
C VAL A 37 12.10 -1.23 13.85
N GLU A 38 11.88 0.03 13.52
CA GLU A 38 11.21 0.58 12.36
C GLU A 38 11.62 -0.10 11.05
N GLY A 39 10.62 -0.58 10.29
CA GLY A 39 10.70 -0.53 8.84
C GLY A 39 10.07 0.78 8.39
N ASN A 40 10.91 1.77 8.06
CA ASN A 40 10.57 3.09 7.50
C ASN A 40 10.21 4.23 8.48
N GLY A 41 11.06 4.44 9.48
CA GLY A 41 11.68 5.76 9.58
C GLY A 41 12.75 5.81 8.48
N ALA A 42 12.82 6.86 7.67
CA ALA A 42 13.98 7.04 6.82
C ALA A 42 15.22 6.92 7.72
N SER A 43 16.14 6.02 7.43
CA SER A 43 17.32 5.76 8.28
C SER A 43 18.21 7.00 8.49
N ASN A 44 17.93 8.07 7.74
CA ASN A 44 18.19 9.46 8.10
C ASN A 44 17.02 10.31 7.58
N PRO A 45 16.03 10.69 8.41
CA PRO A 45 14.93 11.51 7.94
C PRO A 45 15.45 12.91 7.62
N PRO A 46 14.98 13.56 6.53
CA PRO A 46 15.35 14.94 6.25
C PRO A 46 15.03 15.85 7.46
N PRO A 47 15.81 16.92 7.70
CA PRO A 47 15.46 17.87 8.75
C PRO A 47 14.06 18.43 8.48
N ASN A 48 13.17 18.36 9.48
CA ASN A 48 11.73 18.70 9.46
C ASN A 48 10.78 17.62 8.86
N TYR A 49 11.17 16.35 8.87
CA TYR A 49 10.26 15.23 8.60
C TYR A 49 9.44 14.86 9.86
N GLU A 50 8.12 14.76 9.70
CA GLU A 50 7.18 14.34 10.75
C GLU A 50 6.43 13.10 10.24
N ASN A 51 6.58 11.97 10.94
CA ASN A 51 5.89 10.73 10.59
C ASN A 51 4.62 10.61 11.44
N VAL A 52 3.49 10.35 10.78
CA VAL A 52 2.21 10.07 11.46
C VAL A 52 1.92 8.59 11.29
N ASP A 53 2.06 7.84 12.39
CA ASP A 53 1.82 6.41 12.34
C ASP A 53 0.32 6.10 12.24
N LEU A 54 -0.09 5.54 11.10
CA LEU A 54 -1.44 5.04 10.85
C LEU A 54 -1.52 3.52 10.94
N SER A 55 -0.52 2.85 11.51
CA SER A 55 -0.44 1.38 11.58
C SER A 55 -1.60 0.72 12.31
N PHE A 56 -2.23 1.43 13.26
CA PHE A 56 -3.43 0.96 13.97
C PHE A 56 -4.61 0.62 13.04
N SER A 57 -4.63 1.18 11.83
CA SER A 57 -5.70 0.95 10.86
C SER A 57 -5.58 -0.39 10.11
N TYR A 58 -4.42 -1.06 10.21
CA TYR A 58 -4.24 -2.42 9.70
C TYR A 58 -4.94 -3.40 10.64
N VAL A 59 -6.25 -3.59 10.42
CA VAL A 59 -7.01 -4.62 11.12
C VAL A 59 -6.65 -5.97 10.50
N SER A 60 -6.09 -6.87 11.30
CA SER A 60 -5.89 -8.27 10.94
C SER A 60 -7.26 -8.94 10.81
N LYS A 61 -7.86 -8.90 9.61
CA LYS A 61 -8.96 -9.83 9.31
C LYS A 61 -8.37 -11.20 9.06
N ASP A 62 -9.11 -12.22 9.45
CA ASP A 62 -8.84 -13.59 9.03
C ASP A 62 -8.80 -13.62 7.48
N CYS A 63 -7.59 -13.77 6.94
CA CYS A 63 -7.33 -13.79 5.51
C CYS A 63 -7.74 -15.12 4.86
N THR A 64 -8.24 -16.09 5.62
CA THR A 64 -8.64 -17.41 5.08
C THR A 64 -9.71 -17.31 3.98
N GLY A 65 -10.54 -16.26 3.98
CA GLY A 65 -11.52 -15.98 2.94
C GLY A 65 -10.93 -15.47 1.60
N LEU A 66 -9.70 -14.90 1.62
CA LEU A 66 -9.00 -14.46 0.41
C LEU A 66 -8.60 -15.63 -0.50
N ARG A 67 -8.52 -16.84 0.05
CA ARG A 67 -8.13 -18.07 -0.66
C ARG A 67 -9.08 -18.44 -1.82
N HIS A 68 -10.30 -17.91 -1.82
CA HIS A 68 -11.33 -18.19 -2.84
C HIS A 68 -11.72 -16.98 -3.67
N MET A 69 -11.07 -15.82 -3.46
CA MET A 69 -11.40 -14.59 -4.16
C MET A 69 -10.42 -14.35 -5.30
N GLY A 70 -10.94 -14.27 -6.53
CA GLY A 70 -10.18 -13.74 -7.66
C GLY A 70 -9.90 -12.24 -7.49
N ALA A 71 -8.97 -11.70 -8.29
CA ALA A 71 -8.58 -10.29 -8.27
C ALA A 71 -9.80 -9.34 -8.34
N TYR A 72 -10.79 -9.67 -9.18
CA TYR A 72 -12.08 -8.99 -9.24
C TYR A 72 -12.82 -8.93 -7.90
N ALA A 73 -12.99 -10.07 -7.22
CA ALA A 73 -13.72 -10.16 -5.96
C ALA A 73 -12.98 -9.40 -4.84
N LEU A 74 -11.65 -9.47 -4.85
CA LEU A 74 -10.80 -8.72 -3.93
C LEU A 74 -10.96 -7.21 -4.10
N LEU A 75 -10.82 -6.71 -5.34
CA LEU A 75 -10.97 -5.29 -5.64
C LEU A 75 -12.37 -4.80 -5.32
N HIS A 76 -13.40 -5.58 -5.66
CA HIS A 76 -14.79 -5.24 -5.32
C HIS A 76 -15.04 -5.19 -3.80
N GLN A 77 -14.44 -6.10 -3.01
CA GLN A 77 -14.53 -6.04 -1.56
C GLN A 77 -13.84 -4.79 -1.00
N ASN A 78 -12.69 -4.41 -1.58
CA ASN A 78 -11.95 -3.21 -1.21
C ASN A 78 -12.74 -1.93 -1.49
N LEU A 79 -13.56 -1.86 -2.54
CA LEU A 79 -14.45 -0.71 -2.81
C LEU A 79 -15.28 -0.33 -1.58
N TRP A 80 -15.84 -1.32 -0.90
CA TRP A 80 -16.72 -1.09 0.25
C TRP A 80 -15.92 -0.86 1.53
N GLY A 81 -14.81 -1.58 1.72
CA GLY A 81 -13.95 -1.45 2.89
C GLY A 81 -13.18 -0.13 2.97
N ALA A 82 -12.79 0.43 1.82
CA ALA A 82 -11.94 1.62 1.76
C ALA A 82 -12.54 2.82 2.47
N ASN A 83 -13.84 3.10 2.26
CA ASN A 83 -14.52 4.21 2.95
C ASN A 83 -14.53 4.06 4.48
N TYR A 84 -14.67 2.82 4.97
CA TYR A 84 -14.62 2.54 6.41
C TYR A 84 -13.21 2.79 6.98
N ILE A 85 -12.18 2.28 6.29
CA ILE A 85 -10.77 2.48 6.68
C ILE A 85 -10.41 3.97 6.65
N CYS A 86 -10.78 4.66 5.56
CA CYS A 86 -10.54 6.10 5.39
C CYS A 86 -11.17 6.90 6.54
N ARG A 87 -12.42 6.57 6.93
CA ARG A 87 -13.07 7.20 8.10
C ARG A 87 -12.29 6.93 9.39
N HIS A 88 -11.95 5.67 9.64
CA HIS A 88 -11.27 5.25 10.85
C HIS A 88 -9.89 5.91 11.00
N GLN A 89 -9.18 6.10 9.88
CA GLN A 89 -7.90 6.79 9.86
C GLN A 89 -8.06 8.30 10.02
N LEU A 90 -8.97 8.93 9.27
CA LEU A 90 -9.17 10.38 9.25
C LEU A 90 -9.56 10.94 10.62
N PHE A 91 -10.38 10.20 11.37
CA PHE A 91 -10.84 10.59 12.72
C PHE A 91 -10.05 9.93 13.85
N SER A 92 -8.85 9.42 13.55
CA SER A 92 -7.99 8.81 14.55
C SER A 92 -7.31 9.84 15.45
N PRO A 93 -6.86 9.43 16.66
CA PRO A 93 -6.01 10.27 17.50
C PRO A 93 -4.75 10.75 16.79
N ALA A 94 -4.15 9.94 15.90
CA ALA A 94 -2.93 10.30 15.18
C ALA A 94 -3.14 11.47 14.21
N ILE A 95 -4.21 11.45 13.41
CA ILE A 95 -4.56 12.58 12.54
C ILE A 95 -5.03 13.78 13.36
N ASN A 96 -5.77 13.55 14.45
CA ASN A 96 -6.18 14.64 15.32
C ASN A 96 -4.98 15.30 15.99
N GLU A 97 -3.97 14.55 16.39
CA GLU A 97 -2.72 15.06 16.94
C GLU A 97 -1.94 15.84 15.88
N LEU A 98 -1.81 15.31 14.65
CA LEU A 98 -1.24 16.06 13.53
C LEU A 98 -1.92 17.42 13.34
N ILE A 99 -3.26 17.46 13.40
CA ILE A 99 -4.05 18.68 13.28
C ILE A 99 -3.90 19.57 14.53
N THR A 100 -3.84 19.01 15.74
CA THR A 100 -3.87 19.77 17.01
C THR A 100 -2.49 20.27 17.43
N LEU A 101 -1.41 19.52 17.18
CA LEU A 101 -0.01 19.94 17.39
C LEU A 101 0.37 21.17 16.56
N THR A 102 -0.50 21.59 15.64
CA THR A 102 -0.36 22.85 14.93
C THR A 102 -0.76 24.08 15.74
N ASN A 103 -1.43 23.89 16.87
CA ASN A 103 -1.95 24.94 17.74
C ASN A 103 -1.47 24.71 19.17
N ASN A 104 -0.25 25.16 19.46
CA ASN A 104 0.29 25.23 20.82
C ASN A 104 -0.35 26.35 21.67
N THR A 105 -1.65 26.58 21.52
CA THR A 105 -2.40 27.46 22.43
C THR A 105 -3.80 26.92 22.64
N LEU A 106 -4.08 26.61 23.92
CA LEU A 106 -5.36 26.30 24.53
C LEU A 106 -5.80 24.82 24.49
N LYS A 107 -5.18 24.06 25.41
CA LYS A 107 -5.93 23.04 26.19
C LYS A 107 -7.09 23.75 26.89
N GLN A 108 -8.31 23.62 26.39
CA GLN A 108 -9.47 23.36 27.24
C GLN A 108 -10.58 22.64 26.48
N ILE A 109 -11.17 21.72 27.22
CA ILE A 109 -12.30 20.82 26.95
C ILE A 109 -13.45 21.53 26.22
N GLN A 110 -13.73 21.13 24.96
CA GLN A 110 -15.10 20.94 24.45
C GLN A 110 -15.09 20.27 23.06
N PHE A 111 -15.85 19.17 22.95
CA PHE A 111 -16.19 18.47 21.70
C PHE A 111 -17.07 19.38 20.80
N LYS A 112 -16.45 20.36 20.14
CA LYS A 112 -17.08 21.17 19.09
C LYS A 112 -16.05 21.41 17.99
N PHE A 113 -16.30 20.82 16.82
CA PHE A 113 -15.57 21.00 15.57
C PHE A 113 -15.58 22.47 15.15
N THR A 114 -14.66 23.24 15.71
CA THR A 114 -14.40 24.63 15.35
C THR A 114 -13.12 24.61 14.53
N CYS A 115 -13.12 25.22 13.33
CA CYS A 115 -11.96 25.29 12.45
C CYS A 115 -10.75 25.90 13.18
N TYR A 116 -9.91 25.06 13.77
CA TYR A 116 -8.62 25.42 14.31
C TYR A 116 -7.68 25.65 13.13
N ARG A 117 -7.37 26.91 12.83
CA ARG A 117 -6.35 27.25 11.82
C ARG A 117 -4.97 26.99 12.42
N SER A 118 -4.26 26.06 11.81
CA SER A 118 -2.87 25.67 12.09
C SER A 118 -1.88 26.80 11.79
N ASN A 119 -0.79 26.92 12.58
CA ASN A 119 0.41 27.69 12.21
C ASN A 119 1.43 26.88 11.37
N LYS A 120 1.27 25.55 11.26
CA LYS A 120 2.07 24.71 10.36
C LYS A 120 1.51 24.79 8.94
N THR A 121 2.40 25.01 7.98
CA THR A 121 2.12 24.96 6.54
C THR A 121 2.95 23.84 5.91
N PHE A 122 2.45 23.32 4.79
CA PHE A 122 3.15 22.35 3.96
C PHE A 122 3.31 22.94 2.55
N ASP A 123 4.39 22.58 1.86
CA ASP A 123 4.58 22.98 0.47
C ASP A 123 3.89 21.99 -0.48
N ALA A 124 3.89 20.71 -0.11
CA ALA A 124 3.17 19.67 -0.84
C ALA A 124 2.55 18.60 0.08
N ILE A 125 1.44 18.04 -0.38
CA ILE A 125 0.81 16.85 0.18
C ILE A 125 0.83 15.76 -0.89
N ILE A 126 1.30 14.58 -0.52
CA ILE A 126 1.30 13.40 -1.38
C ILE A 126 0.25 12.43 -0.84
N ILE A 127 -0.70 12.00 -1.68
CA ILE A 127 -1.80 11.10 -1.30
C ILE A 127 -1.77 9.87 -2.20
N GLU A 128 -1.92 8.69 -1.59
CA GLU A 128 -2.19 7.48 -2.36
C GLU A 128 -3.60 7.54 -2.99
N GLN A 129 -3.67 7.53 -4.32
CA GLN A 129 -4.94 7.63 -5.07
C GLN A 129 -5.65 6.28 -5.19
N LEU A 130 -5.81 5.58 -4.07
CA LEU A 130 -6.42 4.25 -4.00
C LEU A 130 -7.61 4.27 -3.04
N TRP A 131 -8.71 4.94 -3.42
CA TRP A 131 -9.93 5.08 -2.60
C TRP A 131 -9.79 5.90 -1.29
N TYR A 132 -8.79 6.79 -1.19
CA TYR A 132 -8.51 7.60 0.01
C TYR A 132 -8.82 9.11 -0.08
N GLN A 133 -9.79 9.48 -0.91
CA GLN A 133 -10.22 10.87 -1.17
C GLN A 133 -10.75 11.60 0.08
N CYS A 134 -11.03 10.90 1.19
CA CYS A 134 -11.41 11.56 2.44
C CYS A 134 -10.31 12.48 2.99
N TYR A 135 -9.04 12.21 2.67
CA TYR A 135 -7.90 13.03 3.08
C TYR A 135 -7.84 14.40 2.38
N TYR A 136 -8.67 14.66 1.36
CA TYR A 136 -8.75 15.98 0.75
C TYR A 136 -9.21 17.06 1.73
N ALA A 137 -9.83 16.68 2.86
CA ALA A 137 -10.04 17.60 3.97
C ALA A 137 -8.74 18.21 4.50
N LEU A 138 -7.66 17.43 4.56
CA LEU A 138 -6.34 17.90 4.98
C LEU A 138 -5.75 18.88 3.98
N VAL A 139 -5.98 18.67 2.68
CA VAL A 139 -5.56 19.61 1.63
C VAL A 139 -6.18 20.99 1.86
N LYS A 140 -7.48 21.06 2.13
CA LYS A 140 -8.13 22.33 2.49
C LYS A 140 -7.66 22.87 3.83
N HIS A 141 -7.52 22.00 4.85
CA HIS A 141 -7.08 22.40 6.20
C HIS A 141 -5.73 23.12 6.16
N TYR A 142 -4.79 22.64 5.34
CA TYR A 142 -3.48 23.24 5.15
C TYR A 142 -3.40 24.28 4.03
N ASN A 143 -4.55 24.83 3.61
CA ASN A 143 -4.65 25.92 2.64
C ASN A 143 -4.12 25.58 1.23
N PHE A 144 -4.50 24.39 0.72
CA PHE A 144 -4.24 23.95 -0.66
C PHE A 144 -2.77 23.95 -1.09
N PRO A 145 -1.89 23.19 -0.40
CA PRO A 145 -0.52 22.96 -0.87
C PRO A 145 -0.51 22.17 -2.18
N VAL A 146 0.66 22.07 -2.82
CA VAL A 146 0.82 21.28 -4.05
C VAL A 146 0.37 19.84 -3.80
N LEU A 147 -0.59 19.36 -4.59
CA LEU A 147 -1.15 18.03 -4.43
C LEU A 147 -0.51 17.05 -5.41
N ILE A 148 0.09 16.00 -4.87
CA ILE A 148 0.73 14.93 -5.63
C ILE A 148 -0.02 13.62 -5.35
N GLY A 149 -0.33 12.87 -6.40
CA GLY A 149 -0.94 11.56 -6.31
C GLY A 149 0.09 10.46 -6.48
N PHE A 150 -0.03 9.38 -5.73
CA PHE A 150 0.76 8.16 -5.92
C PHE A 150 -0.16 6.95 -6.11
N LEU A 151 0.15 6.11 -7.07
CA LEU A 151 -0.50 4.82 -7.29
C LEU A 151 0.54 3.72 -7.10
N SER A 152 0.37 2.94 -6.03
CA SER A 152 1.19 1.77 -5.73
C SER A 152 0.93 0.58 -6.66
N VAL A 153 -0.17 0.66 -7.42
CA VAL A 153 -0.57 -0.31 -8.45
C VAL A 153 -0.42 0.27 -9.85
N GLY A 154 -0.73 -0.56 -10.84
CA GLY A 154 -0.94 -0.13 -12.21
C GLY A 154 -2.09 0.88 -12.36
N ASN A 155 -2.48 1.07 -13.60
CA ASN A 155 -3.44 2.10 -13.97
C ASN A 155 -4.84 1.84 -13.37
N LEU A 156 -5.47 2.87 -12.82
CA LEU A 156 -6.87 2.84 -12.37
C LEU A 156 -7.69 3.87 -13.15
N PRO A 157 -8.74 3.46 -13.88
CA PRO A 157 -9.48 4.35 -14.78
C PRO A 157 -10.04 5.60 -14.11
N TYR A 158 -10.56 5.49 -12.88
CA TYR A 158 -11.13 6.62 -12.15
C TYR A 158 -10.08 7.67 -11.74
N VAL A 159 -8.81 7.26 -11.55
CA VAL A 159 -7.70 8.18 -11.26
C VAL A 159 -7.24 8.88 -12.53
N MET A 160 -7.24 8.17 -13.66
CA MET A 160 -6.96 8.81 -14.95
C MET A 160 -8.02 9.86 -15.28
N ASP A 161 -9.29 9.53 -15.07
CA ASP A 161 -10.40 10.46 -15.26
C ASP A 161 -10.30 11.69 -14.35
N SER A 162 -9.85 11.54 -13.09
CA SER A 162 -9.74 12.65 -12.15
C SER A 162 -8.72 13.70 -12.63
N VAL A 163 -7.63 13.25 -13.24
CA VAL A 163 -6.56 14.13 -13.76
C VAL A 163 -6.66 14.40 -15.27
N GLY A 164 -7.77 14.00 -15.89
CA GLY A 164 -8.04 14.22 -17.31
C GLY A 164 -7.19 13.39 -18.27
N ASN A 165 -6.48 12.37 -17.78
CA ASN A 165 -5.67 11.49 -18.61
C ASN A 165 -6.57 10.56 -19.44
N PRO A 166 -6.42 10.48 -20.78
CA PRO A 166 -7.22 9.57 -21.59
C PRO A 166 -6.96 8.10 -21.22
N ASP A 167 -8.02 7.34 -20.93
CA ASP A 167 -7.96 5.91 -20.64
C ASP A 167 -9.12 5.18 -21.33
N ASP A 168 -8.81 4.49 -22.42
CA ASP A 168 -9.78 3.77 -23.26
C ASP A 168 -9.79 2.28 -22.90
N PRO A 169 -10.91 1.76 -22.35
CA PRO A 169 -11.04 0.33 -22.00
C PRO A 169 -11.03 -0.61 -23.21
N ASN A 170 -11.05 -0.12 -24.45
CA ASN A 170 -10.86 -0.97 -25.64
C ASN A 170 -9.41 -1.45 -25.81
N PHE A 171 -8.45 -0.64 -25.37
CA PHE A 171 -7.02 -0.88 -25.55
C PHE A 171 -6.31 -1.16 -24.22
N ASN A 172 -6.81 -0.58 -23.13
CA ASN A 172 -6.23 -0.77 -21.81
C ASN A 172 -7.11 -1.71 -20.96
N PRO A 173 -6.71 -2.96 -20.75
CA PRO A 173 -7.43 -3.87 -19.85
C PRO A 173 -7.34 -3.37 -18.40
N ASP A 174 -8.45 -3.49 -17.68
CA ASP A 174 -8.47 -3.22 -16.24
C ASP A 174 -7.63 -4.28 -15.51
N MET A 175 -6.81 -3.85 -14.55
CA MET A 175 -5.93 -4.71 -13.77
C MET A 175 -6.66 -5.81 -12.96
N SER A 176 -7.98 -5.72 -12.85
CA SER A 176 -8.84 -6.72 -12.21
C SER A 176 -8.94 -8.03 -12.98
N TYR A 177 -8.60 -8.03 -14.28
CA TYR A 177 -8.67 -9.18 -15.17
C TYR A 177 -7.30 -9.56 -15.73
N PRO A 178 -7.08 -10.84 -16.06
CA PRO A 178 -5.85 -11.30 -16.72
C PRO A 178 -5.86 -10.99 -18.24
N PHE A 179 -6.54 -9.93 -18.66
CA PHE A 179 -6.64 -9.55 -20.08
C PHE A 179 -5.35 -8.88 -20.56
N THR A 180 -5.15 -8.92 -21.87
CA THR A 180 -4.01 -8.28 -22.54
C THR A 180 -4.46 -7.11 -23.41
N ASP A 181 -3.52 -6.40 -24.05
CA ASP A 181 -3.84 -5.46 -25.13
C ASP A 181 -4.55 -6.12 -26.33
N ARG A 182 -4.49 -7.45 -26.42
CA ARG A 182 -5.16 -8.26 -27.44
C ARG A 182 -6.38 -8.98 -26.86
N MET A 183 -7.42 -8.21 -26.55
CA MET A 183 -8.73 -8.75 -26.13
C MET A 183 -9.59 -9.18 -27.33
N THR A 184 -10.27 -10.32 -27.17
CA THR A 184 -11.41 -10.74 -27.99
C THR A 184 -12.60 -9.79 -27.80
N ILE A 185 -13.60 -9.87 -28.69
CA ILE A 185 -14.80 -9.01 -28.59
C ILE A 185 -15.50 -9.18 -27.23
N ASN A 186 -15.61 -10.41 -26.72
CA ASN A 186 -16.25 -10.68 -25.44
C ASN A 186 -15.43 -10.11 -24.26
N GLU A 187 -14.11 -10.28 -24.27
CA GLU A 187 -13.24 -9.71 -23.24
C GLU A 187 -13.30 -8.18 -23.23
N ARG A 188 -13.32 -7.55 -24.41
CA ARG A 188 -13.50 -6.09 -24.52
C ARG A 188 -14.83 -5.64 -23.93
N ILE A 189 -15.92 -6.34 -24.25
CA ILE A 189 -17.24 -6.02 -23.71
C ILE A 189 -17.22 -6.10 -22.18
N VAL A 190 -16.66 -7.17 -21.62
CA VAL A 190 -16.52 -7.34 -20.16
C VAL A 190 -15.66 -6.24 -19.55
N ASN A 191 -14.53 -5.90 -20.18
CA ASN A 191 -13.64 -4.84 -19.72
C ASN A 191 -14.35 -3.48 -19.70
N ILE A 192 -15.04 -3.12 -20.79
CA ILE A 192 -15.81 -1.87 -20.90
C ILE A 192 -16.89 -1.80 -19.82
N PHE A 193 -17.66 -2.89 -19.61
CA PHE A 193 -18.69 -2.92 -18.58
C PHE A 193 -18.08 -2.72 -17.18
N TYR A 194 -16.99 -3.40 -16.87
CA TYR A 194 -16.34 -3.28 -15.58
C TYR A 194 -15.73 -1.89 -15.35
N THR A 195 -14.96 -1.37 -16.30
CA THR A 195 -14.39 -0.02 -16.22
C THR A 195 -15.47 1.04 -16.10
N THR A 196 -16.59 0.88 -16.81
CA THR A 196 -17.73 1.79 -16.68
C THR A 196 -18.37 1.68 -15.29
N TYR A 197 -18.55 0.46 -14.78
CA TYR A 197 -19.06 0.24 -13.42
C TYR A 197 -18.18 0.90 -12.35
N THR A 198 -16.86 0.75 -12.41
CA THR A 198 -15.94 1.34 -11.44
C THR A 198 -15.94 2.87 -11.50
N ARG A 199 -16.00 3.45 -12.70
CA ARG A 199 -16.19 4.91 -12.91
C ARG A 199 -17.49 5.43 -12.29
N LEU A 200 -18.60 4.73 -12.54
CA LEU A 200 -19.91 5.10 -11.97
C LEU A 200 -19.91 4.95 -10.44
N TYR A 201 -19.36 3.86 -9.91
CA TYR A 201 -19.21 3.67 -8.47
C TYR A 201 -18.38 4.79 -7.84
N TYR A 202 -17.23 5.12 -8.44
CA TYR A 202 -16.36 6.19 -7.96
C TYR A 202 -17.11 7.53 -7.91
N ARG A 203 -17.78 7.89 -9.02
CA ARG A 203 -18.48 9.18 -9.16
C ARG A 203 -19.70 9.31 -8.26
N TYR A 204 -20.54 8.27 -8.17
CA TYR A 204 -21.87 8.36 -7.56
C TYR A 204 -21.96 7.76 -6.15
N TRP A 205 -20.99 6.97 -5.72
CA TRP A 205 -20.99 6.34 -4.39
C TRP A 205 -19.79 6.74 -3.55
N HIS A 206 -18.59 6.63 -4.11
CA HIS A 206 -17.35 6.89 -3.38
C HIS A 206 -17.14 8.37 -3.07
N LEU A 207 -17.08 9.22 -4.11
CA LEU A 207 -16.86 10.66 -3.93
C LEU A 207 -17.91 11.34 -3.01
N PRO A 208 -19.22 11.04 -3.09
CA PRO A 208 -20.19 11.58 -2.12
C PRO A 208 -19.94 11.14 -0.67
N LYS A 209 -19.45 9.91 -0.44
CA LYS A 209 -19.07 9.44 0.91
C LYS A 209 -17.82 10.16 1.40
N ALA A 210 -16.78 10.25 0.57
CA ALA A 210 -15.58 11.02 0.85
C ALA A 210 -15.90 12.49 1.16
N GLN A 211 -16.81 13.09 0.39
CA GLN A 211 -17.29 14.46 0.58
C GLN A 211 -17.95 14.69 1.95
N ARG A 212 -18.78 13.75 2.41
CA ARG A 212 -19.39 13.82 3.75
C ARG A 212 -18.33 13.78 4.85
N MET A 213 -17.40 12.83 4.77
CA MET A 213 -16.31 12.71 5.74
C MET A 213 -15.41 13.95 5.74
N ALA A 214 -15.10 14.47 4.56
CA ALA A 214 -14.25 15.65 4.44
C ALA A 214 -14.91 16.91 5.03
N ASN A 215 -16.22 17.06 4.84
CA ASN A 215 -16.98 18.18 5.40
C ASN A 215 -17.13 18.11 6.92
N GLU A 216 -17.17 16.91 7.51
CA GLU A 216 -17.17 16.75 8.98
C GLU A 216 -15.86 17.29 9.60
N LEU A 217 -14.71 17.04 8.95
CA LEU A 217 -13.42 17.51 9.45
C LEU A 217 -13.12 18.97 9.08
N THR A 218 -13.37 19.35 7.83
CA THR A 218 -13.08 20.69 7.32
C THR A 218 -14.27 21.16 6.46
N PRO A 219 -15.24 21.87 7.06
CA PRO A 219 -16.44 22.31 6.38
C PRO A 219 -16.18 23.11 5.09
N GLY A 220 -17.02 22.85 4.07
CA GLY A 220 -16.93 23.47 2.76
C GLY A 220 -15.75 22.96 1.91
N THR A 221 -15.14 21.83 2.26
CA THR A 221 -14.19 21.15 1.37
C THR A 221 -14.96 20.71 0.13
N SER A 222 -14.44 20.97 -1.06
CA SER A 222 -14.97 20.36 -2.28
C SER A 222 -14.04 19.24 -2.69
N VAL A 223 -14.41 18.01 -2.35
CA VAL A 223 -13.63 16.82 -2.71
C VAL A 223 -13.54 16.71 -4.23
N TYR A 224 -14.60 17.05 -4.95
CA TYR A 224 -14.65 17.02 -6.41
C TYR A 224 -13.69 17.99 -7.09
N ASP A 225 -13.50 19.19 -6.53
CA ASP A 225 -12.58 20.18 -7.11
C ASP A 225 -11.13 19.81 -6.79
N ILE A 226 -10.87 19.32 -5.57
CA ILE A 226 -9.55 18.85 -5.17
C ILE A 226 -9.13 17.62 -6.00
N ASP A 227 -10.06 16.70 -6.27
CA ASP A 227 -9.80 15.49 -7.06
C ASP A 227 -9.27 15.78 -8.47
N LYS A 228 -9.61 16.96 -9.02
CA LYS A 228 -9.19 17.40 -10.35
C LYS A 228 -7.92 18.24 -10.35
N ASN A 229 -7.40 18.59 -9.18
CA ASN A 229 -6.35 19.59 -9.02
C ASN A 229 -5.01 18.98 -8.57
N PHE A 230 -4.69 17.79 -9.09
CA PHE A 230 -3.37 17.19 -8.91
C PHE A 230 -2.35 17.89 -9.80
N SER A 231 -1.23 18.30 -9.21
CA SER A 231 -0.09 18.87 -9.95
C SER A 231 0.79 17.78 -10.57
N LEU A 232 0.78 16.58 -9.98
CA LEU A 232 1.53 15.42 -10.44
C LEU A 232 0.85 14.13 -9.98
N VAL A 233 0.82 13.11 -10.84
CA VAL A 233 0.43 11.74 -10.48
C VAL A 233 1.58 10.80 -10.84
N ILE A 234 1.99 10.02 -9.87
CA ILE A 234 3.09 9.07 -9.97
C ILE A 234 2.48 7.67 -10.01
N LEU A 235 2.72 6.95 -11.11
CA LEU A 235 2.26 5.57 -11.32
C LEU A 235 3.39 4.60 -11.05
N GLY A 236 3.19 3.65 -10.13
CA GLY A 236 4.09 2.54 -9.85
C GLY A 236 4.06 1.49 -10.96
N ASN A 237 4.46 1.86 -12.17
CA ASN A 237 4.42 1.01 -13.35
C ASN A 237 5.71 1.14 -14.18
N ASN A 238 5.95 0.15 -15.04
CA ASN A 238 7.04 0.17 -16.00
C ASN A 238 6.48 0.12 -17.43
N HIS A 239 6.79 1.12 -18.24
CA HIS A 239 6.34 1.22 -19.63
C HIS A 239 6.78 0.03 -20.51
N VAL A 240 7.85 -0.68 -20.13
CA VAL A 240 8.32 -1.89 -20.83
C VAL A 240 7.42 -3.10 -20.57
N PHE A 241 6.84 -3.18 -19.37
CA PHE A 241 5.96 -4.29 -18.97
C PHE A 241 4.47 -3.96 -19.11
N GLY A 242 4.14 -2.68 -19.34
CA GLY A 242 2.78 -2.21 -19.56
C GLY A 242 2.39 -2.17 -21.04
N TYR A 243 1.12 -1.84 -21.27
CA TYR A 243 0.60 -1.60 -22.62
C TYR A 243 0.81 -0.13 -23.04
N PRO A 244 0.99 0.15 -24.34
CA PRO A 244 1.05 1.52 -24.85
C PRO A 244 -0.21 2.29 -24.48
N LYS A 245 -0.05 3.41 -23.79
CA LYS A 245 -1.15 4.29 -23.37
C LYS A 245 -0.71 5.75 -23.41
N PRO A 246 -1.63 6.67 -23.73
CA PRO A 246 -1.35 8.09 -23.67
C PRO A 246 -1.22 8.53 -22.21
N LEU A 247 -0.11 9.20 -21.89
CA LEU A 247 0.10 9.83 -20.59
C LEU A 247 0.25 11.34 -20.78
N LEU A 248 -0.50 12.12 -20.01
CA LEU A 248 -0.32 13.56 -19.94
C LEU A 248 0.98 13.91 -19.20
N PRO A 249 1.58 15.10 -19.44
CA PRO A 249 2.87 15.45 -18.86
C PRO A 249 2.93 15.42 -17.33
N HIS A 250 1.79 15.60 -16.65
CA HIS A 250 1.68 15.53 -15.18
C HIS A 250 1.38 14.12 -14.66
N VAL A 251 1.36 13.09 -15.52
CA VAL A 251 1.22 11.69 -15.15
C VAL A 251 2.50 10.96 -15.54
N ILE A 252 3.31 10.59 -14.55
CA ILE A 252 4.60 9.96 -14.79
C ILE A 252 4.60 8.51 -14.29
N GLU A 253 5.26 7.64 -15.05
CA GLU A 253 5.52 6.27 -14.62
C GLU A 253 6.89 6.19 -13.95
N VAL A 254 6.90 5.60 -12.76
CA VAL A 254 8.12 5.28 -12.03
C VAL A 254 8.07 3.80 -11.69
N HIS A 255 9.20 3.13 -11.89
CA HIS A 255 9.38 1.75 -11.48
C HIS A 255 10.56 1.66 -10.54
N SER A 256 10.66 0.56 -9.81
CA SER A 256 11.83 0.24 -8.99
C SER A 256 12.19 1.24 -7.88
N LEU A 257 11.27 2.15 -7.49
CA LEU A 257 11.51 3.10 -6.38
C LEU A 257 11.82 2.43 -5.05
N HIS A 258 11.40 1.18 -4.89
CA HIS A 258 11.65 0.40 -3.69
C HIS A 258 13.05 -0.22 -3.67
N ILE A 259 13.74 -0.34 -4.80
CA ILE A 259 15.05 -1.02 -4.88
C ILE A 259 16.09 -0.14 -4.19
N SER A 260 16.69 -0.65 -3.11
CA SER A 260 17.81 -0.02 -2.44
C SER A 260 19.12 -0.33 -3.15
N GLU A 261 19.97 0.67 -3.36
CA GLU A 261 21.34 0.47 -3.86
C GLU A 261 22.18 -0.38 -2.90
N ASN A 262 21.89 -0.29 -1.61
CA ASN A 262 22.49 -1.14 -0.58
C ASN A 262 21.36 -1.87 0.17
N PRO A 263 20.99 -3.09 -0.25
CA PRO A 263 19.93 -3.85 0.39
C PRO A 263 20.32 -4.40 1.78
N GLY A 264 21.53 -4.10 2.25
CA GLY A 264 22.11 -4.62 3.49
C GLY A 264 22.70 -6.02 3.31
N SER A 265 23.35 -6.50 4.37
CA SER A 265 23.88 -7.87 4.43
C SER A 265 22.80 -8.85 4.88
N LEU A 266 22.84 -10.07 4.34
CA LEU A 266 22.03 -11.16 4.88
C LEU A 266 22.55 -11.59 6.26
N PRO A 267 21.67 -12.06 7.16
CA PRO A 267 22.09 -12.79 8.35
C PRO A 267 23.02 -13.95 7.97
N GLU A 268 24.06 -14.18 8.77
CA GLU A 268 25.12 -15.16 8.49
C GLU A 268 24.54 -16.56 8.22
N ASP A 269 23.58 -17.00 9.04
CA ASP A 269 22.93 -18.30 8.92
C ASP A 269 22.13 -18.47 7.62
N ILE A 270 21.56 -17.38 7.08
CA ILE A 270 20.88 -17.36 5.78
C ILE A 270 21.90 -17.28 4.66
N GLY A 271 22.94 -16.48 4.84
CA GLY A 271 24.08 -16.36 3.94
C GLY A 271 24.69 -17.73 3.64
N GLU A 272 25.15 -18.43 4.67
CA GLU A 272 25.75 -19.77 4.59
C GLU A 272 24.79 -20.81 4.01
N PHE A 273 23.50 -20.74 4.36
CA PHE A 273 22.51 -21.65 3.79
C PHE A 273 22.43 -21.50 2.27
N LEU A 274 22.47 -20.28 1.76
CA LEU A 274 22.44 -20.00 0.32
C LEU A 274 23.79 -20.27 -0.35
N ASP A 275 24.91 -19.97 0.31
CA ASP A 275 26.26 -20.18 -0.26
C ASP A 275 26.59 -21.66 -0.47
N ASN A 276 26.03 -22.54 0.37
CA ASN A 276 26.21 -23.98 0.26
C ASN A 276 25.16 -24.66 -0.66
N ALA A 277 24.42 -23.89 -1.47
CA ALA A 277 23.38 -24.40 -2.38
C ALA A 277 23.97 -24.87 -3.73
N GLN A 278 24.59 -26.07 -3.76
CA GLN A 278 25.27 -26.60 -4.95
C GLN A 278 24.37 -26.73 -6.19
N ASP A 279 23.11 -27.13 -6.01
CA ASP A 279 22.12 -27.27 -7.09
C ASP A 279 21.32 -25.97 -7.36
N GLY A 280 21.73 -24.86 -6.74
CA GLY A 280 21.03 -23.57 -6.78
C GLY A 280 20.06 -23.36 -5.61
N ALA A 281 19.54 -22.14 -5.50
CA ALA A 281 18.65 -21.72 -4.43
C ALA A 281 17.31 -21.18 -4.94
N ILE A 282 16.24 -21.40 -4.17
CA ILE A 282 14.89 -20.90 -4.41
C ILE A 282 14.48 -20.04 -3.22
N TYR A 283 14.09 -18.79 -3.46
CA TYR A 283 13.40 -17.98 -2.46
C TYR A 283 11.90 -18.09 -2.68
N PHE A 284 11.17 -18.57 -1.67
CA PHE A 284 9.72 -18.75 -1.74
C PHE A 284 8.99 -17.87 -0.71
N SER A 285 8.07 -17.03 -1.21
CA SER A 285 7.23 -16.16 -0.40
C SER A 285 5.89 -15.94 -1.10
N LEU A 286 4.78 -16.01 -0.35
CA LEU A 286 3.44 -15.61 -0.82
C LEU A 286 3.15 -14.11 -0.55
N GLY A 287 4.19 -13.35 -0.21
CA GLY A 287 4.07 -11.94 0.15
C GLY A 287 3.61 -11.74 1.59
N SER A 288 2.86 -10.66 1.81
CA SER A 288 2.30 -10.30 3.11
C SER A 288 0.79 -10.51 3.21
N ASN A 289 0.08 -10.45 2.08
CA ASN A 289 -1.37 -10.49 2.03
C ASN A 289 -1.91 -11.91 2.30
N LEU A 290 -1.18 -12.90 1.80
CA LEU A 290 -1.40 -14.31 2.09
C LEU A 290 -0.15 -14.83 2.78
N GLN A 291 -0.26 -15.10 4.08
CA GLN A 291 0.82 -15.73 4.81
C GLN A 291 0.71 -17.25 4.66
N THR A 292 1.83 -17.96 4.72
CA THR A 292 1.88 -19.40 4.41
C THR A 292 1.37 -20.26 5.58
N ASP A 293 1.46 -19.75 6.81
CA ASP A 293 0.75 -20.25 8.01
C ASP A 293 -0.77 -20.04 7.90
N GLN A 294 -1.15 -19.02 7.12
CA GLN A 294 -2.44 -18.75 6.49
C GLN A 294 -3.03 -19.91 5.68
N LEU A 295 -2.33 -21.02 5.41
CA LEU A 295 -2.79 -22.09 4.50
C LEU A 295 -3.36 -23.30 5.27
N PRO A 296 -4.36 -24.01 4.72
CA PRO A 296 -4.81 -25.26 5.33
C PRO A 296 -3.71 -26.31 5.25
N ALA A 297 -3.78 -27.33 6.11
CA ALA A 297 -2.77 -28.38 6.18
C ALA A 297 -2.52 -29.08 4.83
N GLY A 298 -3.56 -29.28 4.01
CA GLY A 298 -3.45 -29.90 2.69
C GLY A 298 -2.53 -29.14 1.72
N PRO A 299 -2.86 -27.89 1.33
CA PRO A 299 -1.99 -27.07 0.48
C PRO A 299 -0.59 -26.83 1.06
N LEU A 300 -0.47 -26.63 2.37
CA LEU A 300 0.84 -26.48 3.02
C LEU A 300 1.68 -27.75 2.85
N THR A 301 1.10 -28.92 3.08
CA THR A 301 1.73 -30.23 2.88
C THR A 301 2.13 -30.44 1.41
N ALA A 302 1.26 -30.08 0.47
CA ALA A 302 1.55 -30.19 -0.95
C ALA A 302 2.74 -29.30 -1.35
N LEU A 303 2.81 -28.07 -0.85
CA LEU A 303 3.95 -27.17 -1.08
C LEU A 303 5.24 -27.71 -0.46
N CYS A 304 5.20 -28.20 0.78
CA CYS A 304 6.35 -28.84 1.43
C CYS A 304 6.85 -30.05 0.65
N ASN A 305 5.96 -30.92 0.18
CA ASN A 305 6.34 -32.11 -0.59
C ASN A 305 6.91 -31.72 -1.95
N ALA A 306 6.29 -30.77 -2.66
CA ALA A 306 6.76 -30.32 -3.97
C ALA A 306 8.14 -29.65 -3.87
N LEU A 307 8.28 -28.64 -3.01
CA LEU A 307 9.54 -27.92 -2.80
C LEU A 307 10.62 -28.83 -2.17
N GLY A 308 10.21 -29.76 -1.31
CA GLY A 308 11.09 -30.74 -0.67
C GLY A 308 11.63 -31.80 -1.61
N SER A 309 10.95 -32.06 -2.73
CA SER A 309 11.41 -33.01 -3.76
C SER A 309 12.50 -32.44 -4.67
N LEU A 310 12.75 -31.13 -4.60
CA LEU A 310 13.73 -30.44 -5.43
C LEU A 310 15.15 -30.62 -4.86
N LYS A 311 16.16 -30.59 -5.75
CA LYS A 311 17.57 -30.63 -5.34
C LYS A 311 18.05 -29.29 -4.78
N GLN A 312 17.41 -28.19 -5.21
CA GLN A 312 17.69 -26.83 -4.77
C GLN A 312 17.44 -26.67 -3.27
N ARG A 313 18.22 -25.78 -2.65
CA ARG A 313 17.93 -25.27 -1.32
C ARG A 313 16.81 -24.24 -1.40
N VAL A 314 15.81 -24.35 -0.53
CA VAL A 314 14.64 -23.46 -0.54
C VAL A 314 14.64 -22.62 0.72
N LEU A 315 14.76 -21.29 0.56
CA LEU A 315 14.53 -20.33 1.63
C LEU A 315 13.05 -19.92 1.60
N TRP A 316 12.28 -20.38 2.58
CA TRP A 316 10.83 -20.18 2.61
C TRP A 316 10.44 -19.21 3.73
N LYS A 317 9.84 -18.07 3.37
CA LYS A 317 9.18 -17.18 4.33
C LYS A 317 7.91 -17.82 4.93
N HIS A 318 7.98 -18.26 6.18
CA HIS A 318 6.89 -18.92 6.92
C HIS A 318 6.98 -18.59 8.41
N ASP A 319 5.86 -18.17 9.01
CA ASP A 319 5.76 -17.80 10.44
C ASP A 319 4.95 -18.82 11.26
N GLY A 320 4.77 -20.04 10.74
CA GLY A 320 3.99 -21.10 11.37
C GLY A 320 4.81 -22.33 11.76
N ASN A 321 4.18 -23.22 12.54
CA ASN A 321 4.69 -24.56 12.79
C ASN A 321 4.17 -25.50 11.70
N THR A 322 5.08 -26.07 10.90
CA THR A 322 4.78 -27.17 9.98
C THR A 322 5.16 -28.50 10.63
N ALA A 323 4.39 -29.56 10.41
CA ALA A 323 4.77 -30.90 10.85
C ALA A 323 5.83 -31.54 9.92
N ILE A 324 5.99 -30.98 8.71
CA ILE A 324 6.86 -31.51 7.66
C ILE A 324 8.03 -30.55 7.47
N HIS A 325 9.24 -31.05 7.68
CA HIS A 325 10.50 -30.31 7.56
C HIS A 325 11.45 -31.02 6.58
N PRO A 326 11.31 -30.79 5.26
CA PRO A 326 12.23 -31.36 4.29
C PRO A 326 13.64 -30.77 4.49
N PRO A 327 14.71 -31.57 4.35
CA PRO A 327 16.08 -31.17 4.70
C PRO A 327 16.63 -30.05 3.82
N ASN A 328 16.10 -29.88 2.61
CA ASN A 328 16.50 -28.82 1.67
C ASN A 328 15.75 -27.49 1.90
N ILE A 329 14.78 -27.43 2.83
CA ILE A 329 13.99 -26.22 3.10
C ILE A 329 14.42 -25.57 4.41
N LYS A 330 14.77 -24.29 4.37
CA LYS A 330 14.97 -23.44 5.53
C LYS A 330 13.78 -22.48 5.67
N PHE A 331 12.99 -22.68 6.71
CA PHE A 331 11.90 -21.78 7.07
C PHE A 331 12.44 -20.57 7.83
N VAL A 332 12.06 -19.38 7.38
CA VAL A 332 12.42 -18.12 8.04
C VAL A 332 11.19 -17.26 8.22
N LYS A 333 11.10 -16.61 9.38
CA LYS A 333 9.99 -15.69 9.66
C LYS A 333 10.05 -14.44 8.79
N TRP A 334 11.26 -13.91 8.63
CA TRP A 334 11.52 -12.70 7.87
C TRP A 334 12.95 -12.72 7.35
N VAL A 335 13.16 -12.12 6.18
CA VAL A 335 14.48 -11.94 5.57
C VAL A 335 14.48 -10.65 4.73
N PRO A 336 15.61 -9.93 4.59
CA PRO A 336 15.71 -8.80 3.66
C PRO A 336 15.59 -9.31 2.21
N GLN A 337 14.37 -9.27 1.66
CA GLN A 337 14.05 -9.84 0.35
C GLN A 337 14.96 -9.32 -0.78
N GLN A 338 15.27 -8.03 -0.80
CA GLN A 338 16.16 -7.45 -1.82
C GLN A 338 17.59 -7.98 -1.72
N ALA A 339 18.10 -8.22 -0.50
CA ALA A 339 19.43 -8.79 -0.33
C ALA A 339 19.47 -10.26 -0.79
N VAL A 340 18.40 -11.03 -0.54
CA VAL A 340 18.28 -12.41 -1.04
C VAL A 340 18.26 -12.43 -2.56
N LEU A 341 17.40 -11.62 -3.18
CA LEU A 341 17.24 -11.59 -4.64
C LEU A 341 18.46 -10.98 -5.34
N GLY A 342 19.12 -10.00 -4.74
CA GLY A 342 20.34 -9.37 -5.27
C GLY A 342 21.57 -10.28 -5.18
N LYS A 343 21.62 -11.19 -4.19
CA LYS A 343 22.73 -12.15 -4.03
C LYS A 343 22.89 -13.07 -5.25
N ALA A 344 21.80 -13.48 -5.87
CA ALA A 344 21.83 -14.35 -7.05
C ALA A 344 22.43 -13.69 -8.30
N ALA A 345 22.51 -12.35 -8.35
CA ALA A 345 23.07 -11.61 -9.49
C ALA A 345 24.61 -11.48 -9.45
N GLN A 346 25.26 -11.98 -8.40
CA GLN A 346 26.71 -11.89 -8.21
C GLN A 346 27.44 -13.24 -8.38
N GLY A 347 26.70 -14.31 -8.70
CA GLY A 347 27.20 -15.69 -8.85
C GLY A 347 27.43 -16.12 -10.29
#